data_AF-A0AAU0Y1H3-F1
#
_entry.id   AF-A0AAU0Y1H3-F1
#
_cell.length_a   1.000
_cell.length_b   1.000
_cell.length_c   1.000
_cell.angle_alpha   90.00
_cell.angle_beta   90.00
_cell.angle_gamma   90.00
#
_symmetry.space_group_name_H-M   'P 1'
#
loop_
_entity.id
_entity.type
_entity.pdbx_description
1 polymer ?
#
loop_
_entity_poly.entity_id
_entity_poly.type
_entity_poly.pdbx_seq_one_letter_code
_entity_poly.pdbx_strand_id
1 'polypeptide(L)'
;MLAVTGTVAEGQTSQAATARQAEALDRGVVSVHTDTGNLISWRWLATDPDDVAFNVYRAGTKVNTSPITGSTNYFHGGAPNSADYTVRAVVGGVEQGDSVHAIQFRTGYKDVPLSPPAGSTTPDGVAYTYEANDASVGDLDGDGALDFVLKWQPTNAKDNSQSGYTGNTIIDGIRLDGTRLWRVDLGRNIRSGAHYTQFQVYDYDGDGRAEVAMKTADGSTDGTGKVIGSSSADHRNSSGYVLSGPEYLTMFNGLTGAAMGTVDHVPARGTVASWGDSYGNRVDRFLAGTAYLDGARPSLIMARGYYTRTVIAAWDWRGGAFTRRWTFDTDSSTNSGKGYDGQGNHQLSVADVDADGKDEIVYGSMAVDDNGNALWTTKYGHGDAMHVGDLDPSRSGLEEFKVDEDGSKPSSWMADARTGRILWSTPADGDNGRGVCDDIWSGSAGAESWSSAVDGVRNPQGAVVADRKPSSANFLSWWDGDTTRELLDGTHVDKYGTSADTRLLTGTSVHSNNGTKATPSLSGDILGDWREEVVWPTTDNTALRIYSTPYETGTKITTLLHDSTYRTALAWQNTAYNQPPHPSFFIGSGMATPPRPTVSVP
;
A
#
# COMPACT_ATOMS: atom_id res chain seq x y z
N MET A 1 -16.36 -51.71 -35.91
CA MET A 1 -16.04 -51.39 -34.51
C MET A 1 -15.03 -50.26 -34.53
N LEU A 2 -15.49 -49.00 -34.47
CA LEU A 2 -14.63 -47.84 -34.25
C LEU A 2 -14.98 -47.28 -32.88
N ALA A 3 -13.97 -47.15 -32.02
CA ALA A 3 -14.09 -46.57 -30.69
C ALA A 3 -14.17 -45.04 -30.79
N VAL A 4 -15.16 -44.47 -30.10
CA VAL A 4 -15.30 -43.03 -29.89
C VAL A 4 -14.74 -42.72 -28.51
N THR A 5 -13.63 -41.99 -28.45
CA THR A 5 -13.10 -41.38 -27.23
C THR A 5 -13.81 -40.07 -26.98
N GLY A 6 -14.62 -40.01 -25.92
CA GLY A 6 -15.21 -38.78 -25.41
C GLY A 6 -14.24 -38.06 -24.48
N THR A 7 -13.87 -36.84 -24.84
CA THR A 7 -13.21 -35.87 -23.96
C THR A 7 -14.23 -35.36 -22.95
N VAL A 8 -13.92 -35.49 -21.66
CA VAL A 8 -14.67 -34.86 -20.58
C VAL A 8 -14.07 -33.46 -20.42
N ALA A 9 -14.82 -32.44 -20.81
CA ALA A 9 -14.51 -31.06 -20.43
C ALA A 9 -14.91 -30.90 -18.96
N GLU A 10 -13.94 -30.70 -18.08
CA GLU A 10 -14.19 -30.21 -16.73
C GLU A 10 -14.70 -28.78 -16.86
N GLY A 11 -15.98 -28.58 -16.55
CA GLY A 11 -16.57 -27.26 -16.49
C GLY A 11 -16.01 -26.51 -15.30
N GLN A 12 -15.31 -25.40 -15.55
CA GLN A 12 -15.13 -24.35 -14.56
C GLN A 12 -16.52 -23.91 -14.09
N THR A 13 -16.87 -24.21 -12.85
CA THR A 13 -18.00 -23.56 -12.19
C THR A 13 -17.60 -22.12 -11.96
N SER A 14 -17.99 -21.22 -12.88
CA SER A 14 -17.90 -19.78 -12.63
C SER A 14 -18.83 -19.45 -11.48
N GLN A 15 -18.31 -19.41 -10.26
CA GLN A 15 -19.03 -18.80 -9.16
C GLN A 15 -19.19 -17.32 -9.55
N ALA A 16 -20.43 -16.81 -9.54
CA ALA A 16 -20.67 -15.41 -9.84
C ALA A 16 -19.81 -14.57 -8.88
N ALA A 17 -18.89 -13.77 -9.43
CA ALA A 17 -18.01 -12.93 -8.63
C ALA A 17 -18.90 -12.06 -7.73
N THR A 18 -18.78 -12.23 -6.42
CA THR A 18 -19.47 -11.35 -5.48
C THR A 18 -18.81 -9.99 -5.64
N ALA A 19 -19.61 -8.94 -5.89
CA ALA A 19 -19.08 -7.59 -6.03
C ALA A 19 -18.34 -7.22 -4.73
N ARG A 20 -17.04 -6.89 -4.84
CA ARG A 20 -16.27 -6.43 -3.68
C ARG A 20 -16.69 -5.02 -3.32
N GLN A 21 -16.79 -4.74 -2.02
CA GLN A 21 -16.96 -3.39 -1.51
C GLN A 21 -15.82 -2.51 -2.06
N ALA A 22 -16.14 -1.29 -2.48
CA ALA A 22 -15.16 -0.28 -2.87
C ALA A 22 -15.63 1.10 -2.36
N GLU A 23 -14.70 2.04 -2.26
CA GLU A 23 -15.00 3.41 -1.84
C GLU A 23 -15.89 4.11 -2.88
N ALA A 24 -16.85 4.91 -2.40
CA ALA A 24 -17.69 5.76 -3.25
C ALA A 24 -16.93 7.03 -3.67
N LEU A 25 -15.96 6.88 -4.57
CA LEU A 25 -15.06 7.97 -4.93
C LEU A 25 -15.73 9.05 -5.79
N ASP A 26 -15.31 10.30 -5.54
CA ASP A 26 -15.56 11.41 -6.43
C ASP A 26 -14.71 11.30 -7.71
N ARG A 27 -14.73 12.36 -8.52
CA ARG A 27 -14.02 12.35 -9.80
C ARG A 27 -12.53 12.63 -9.73
N GLY A 28 -12.02 12.97 -8.55
CA GLY A 28 -10.60 13.18 -8.28
C GLY A 28 -9.96 14.17 -9.25
N VAL A 29 -10.70 15.14 -9.79
CA VAL A 29 -10.22 15.93 -10.92
C VAL A 29 -9.01 16.75 -10.48
N VAL A 30 -7.93 16.71 -11.26
CA VAL A 30 -6.73 17.53 -11.06
C VAL A 30 -6.42 18.36 -12.29
N SER A 31 -5.71 19.46 -12.08
CA SER A 31 -5.17 20.33 -13.14
C SER A 31 -3.70 20.60 -12.86
N VAL A 32 -2.82 19.93 -13.60
CA VAL A 32 -1.36 20.07 -13.51
C VAL A 32 -0.89 21.09 -14.54
N HIS A 33 -0.35 22.21 -14.06
CA HIS A 33 0.12 23.26 -14.95
C HIS A 33 1.54 22.95 -15.47
N THR A 34 1.73 23.15 -16.76
CA THR A 34 3.03 23.13 -17.44
C THR A 34 3.27 24.48 -18.11
N ASP A 35 4.48 24.71 -18.62
CA ASP A 35 4.82 25.98 -19.30
C ASP A 35 3.91 26.32 -20.49
N THR A 36 3.21 25.32 -21.06
CA THR A 36 2.40 25.46 -22.28
C THR A 36 0.90 25.30 -22.06
N GLY A 37 0.43 24.98 -20.85
CA GLY A 37 -1.00 24.77 -20.60
C GLY A 37 -1.30 24.04 -19.30
N ASN A 38 -2.46 23.37 -19.24
CA ASN A 38 -2.82 22.54 -18.10
C ASN A 38 -3.18 21.14 -18.61
N LEU A 39 -2.64 20.11 -17.97
CA LEU A 39 -3.14 18.76 -18.09
C LEU A 39 -4.24 18.54 -17.06
N ILE A 40 -5.44 18.24 -17.51
CA ILE A 40 -6.58 17.90 -16.66
C ILE A 40 -6.72 16.38 -16.70
N SER A 41 -6.76 15.71 -15.56
CA SER A 41 -7.03 14.28 -15.46
C SER A 41 -8.07 13.99 -14.39
N TRP A 42 -8.77 12.85 -14.53
CA TRP A 42 -9.87 12.43 -13.65
C TRP A 42 -10.04 10.92 -13.66
N ARG A 43 -10.74 10.41 -12.62
CA ARG A 43 -10.91 8.97 -12.46
C ARG A 43 -11.87 8.42 -13.51
N TRP A 44 -11.57 7.25 -14.07
CA TRP A 44 -12.62 6.39 -14.63
C TRP A 44 -13.08 5.43 -13.55
N LEU A 45 -14.33 5.55 -13.10
CA LEU A 45 -14.82 4.78 -11.96
C LEU A 45 -15.33 3.43 -12.46
N ALA A 46 -15.23 2.40 -11.62
CA ALA A 46 -15.80 1.09 -11.93
C ALA A 46 -17.34 1.12 -12.04
N THR A 47 -17.98 2.09 -11.38
CA THR A 47 -19.44 2.32 -11.44
C THR A 47 -19.87 3.04 -12.73
N ASP A 48 -18.93 3.53 -13.53
CA ASP A 48 -19.26 4.04 -14.86
C ASP A 48 -19.57 2.92 -15.85
N PRO A 49 -20.46 3.17 -16.82
CA PRO A 49 -20.54 2.35 -18.02
C PRO A 49 -19.20 2.28 -18.77
N ASP A 50 -18.93 1.15 -19.42
CA ASP A 50 -17.68 0.96 -20.15
C ASP A 50 -17.51 1.94 -21.31
N ASP A 51 -18.63 2.35 -21.92
CA ASP A 51 -18.70 3.31 -23.04
C ASP A 51 -18.81 4.78 -22.61
N VAL A 52 -18.63 5.08 -21.31
CA VAL A 52 -18.68 6.45 -20.80
C VAL A 52 -17.68 7.35 -21.54
N ALA A 53 -18.15 8.53 -21.94
CA ALA A 53 -17.32 9.59 -22.50
C ALA A 53 -17.31 10.80 -21.55
N PHE A 54 -16.41 11.76 -21.79
CA PHE A 54 -16.25 12.91 -20.91
C PHE A 54 -16.14 14.24 -21.68
N ASN A 55 -16.65 15.30 -21.08
CA ASN A 55 -16.43 16.67 -21.52
C ASN A 55 -15.72 17.46 -20.41
N VAL A 56 -14.77 18.31 -20.82
CA VAL A 56 -14.01 19.17 -19.91
C VAL A 56 -14.52 20.59 -20.06
N TYR A 57 -14.74 21.25 -18.93
CA TYR A 57 -15.24 22.61 -18.85
C TYR A 57 -14.21 23.49 -18.15
N ARG A 58 -13.95 24.67 -18.69
CA ARG A 58 -13.19 25.74 -18.03
C ARG A 58 -14.14 26.86 -17.66
N ALA A 59 -14.29 27.16 -16.38
CA ALA A 59 -15.21 28.18 -15.88
C ALA A 59 -16.62 28.08 -16.54
N GLY A 60 -17.16 26.86 -16.65
CA GLY A 60 -18.47 26.58 -17.25
C GLY A 60 -18.53 26.57 -18.79
N THR A 61 -17.41 26.80 -19.49
CA THR A 61 -17.34 26.69 -20.96
C THR A 61 -16.65 25.39 -21.38
N LYS A 62 -17.31 24.57 -22.19
CA LYS A 62 -16.74 23.33 -22.74
C LYS A 62 -15.50 23.64 -23.60
N VAL A 63 -14.40 22.91 -23.38
CA VAL A 63 -13.12 23.16 -24.07
C VAL A 63 -12.75 22.08 -25.10
N ASN A 64 -13.25 20.85 -24.96
CA ASN A 64 -13.05 19.79 -25.95
C ASN A 64 -14.12 19.85 -27.06
N THR A 65 -13.76 19.57 -28.32
CA THR A 65 -14.69 19.65 -29.46
C THR A 65 -15.63 18.45 -29.57
N SER A 66 -15.16 17.26 -29.19
CA SER A 66 -15.93 16.00 -29.15
C SER A 66 -15.73 15.31 -27.80
N PRO A 67 -16.72 14.56 -27.28
CA PRO A 67 -16.56 13.80 -26.04
C PRO A 67 -15.33 12.88 -26.07
N ILE A 68 -14.57 12.89 -24.99
CA ILE A 68 -13.32 12.14 -24.83
C ILE A 68 -13.68 10.72 -24.40
N THR A 69 -13.23 9.72 -25.16
CA THR A 69 -13.55 8.30 -24.92
C THR A 69 -12.31 7.44 -24.67
N GLY A 70 -11.16 7.82 -25.23
CA GLY A 70 -9.93 7.01 -25.24
C GLY A 70 -8.99 7.22 -24.06
N SER A 71 -9.23 8.23 -23.22
CA SER A 71 -8.46 8.52 -22.00
C SER A 71 -9.35 9.19 -20.97
N THR A 72 -8.82 9.40 -19.76
CA THR A 72 -9.41 10.30 -18.76
C THR A 72 -8.47 11.45 -18.43
N ASN A 73 -7.87 12.00 -19.48
CA ASN A 73 -7.11 13.24 -19.42
C ASN A 73 -7.41 14.14 -20.63
N TYR A 74 -7.01 15.41 -20.52
CA TYR A 74 -7.13 16.41 -21.57
C TYR A 74 -6.11 17.52 -21.38
N PHE A 75 -5.27 17.78 -22.38
CA PHE A 75 -4.36 18.92 -22.35
C PHE A 75 -5.01 20.18 -22.94
N HIS A 76 -5.20 21.20 -22.10
CA HIS A 76 -5.72 22.50 -22.52
C HIS A 76 -4.58 23.50 -22.73
N GLY A 77 -4.05 23.51 -23.95
CA GLY A 77 -2.95 24.38 -24.37
C GLY A 77 -3.27 25.88 -24.26
N GLY A 78 -2.30 26.66 -23.81
CA GLY A 78 -2.37 28.13 -23.69
C GLY A 78 -3.24 28.65 -22.54
N ALA A 79 -3.89 27.77 -21.77
CA ALA A 79 -4.67 28.18 -20.61
C ALA A 79 -3.75 28.58 -19.44
N PRO A 80 -4.10 29.63 -18.67
CA PRO A 80 -3.28 30.07 -17.53
C PRO A 80 -3.31 29.04 -16.40
N ASN A 81 -2.32 29.09 -15.50
CA ASN A 81 -2.27 28.26 -14.29
C ASN A 81 -3.40 28.53 -13.28
N SER A 82 -4.23 29.54 -13.52
CA SER A 82 -5.42 29.89 -12.74
C SER A 82 -6.71 29.43 -13.37
N ALA A 83 -6.65 28.71 -14.49
CA ALA A 83 -7.82 28.11 -15.09
C ALA A 83 -8.43 27.08 -14.13
N ASP A 84 -9.74 27.24 -13.90
CA ASP A 84 -10.55 26.36 -13.08
C ASP A 84 -11.35 25.41 -13.97
N TYR A 85 -11.39 24.13 -13.59
CA TYR A 85 -11.94 23.07 -14.44
C TYR A 85 -12.94 22.19 -13.69
N THR A 86 -13.95 21.73 -14.42
CA THR A 86 -14.83 20.62 -14.05
C THR A 86 -14.92 19.63 -15.21
N VAL A 87 -15.35 18.41 -14.92
CA VAL A 87 -15.58 17.33 -15.90
C VAL A 87 -17.03 16.90 -15.82
N ARG A 88 -17.63 16.60 -16.96
CA ARG A 88 -18.97 15.99 -17.06
C ARG A 88 -18.87 14.66 -17.77
N ALA A 89 -19.37 13.61 -17.15
CA ALA A 89 -19.57 12.33 -17.81
C ALA A 89 -20.70 12.44 -18.86
N VAL A 90 -20.62 11.64 -19.90
CA VAL A 90 -21.63 11.48 -20.93
C VAL A 90 -21.99 10.00 -20.97
N VAL A 91 -23.19 9.67 -20.50
CA VAL A 91 -23.68 8.30 -20.32
C VAL A 91 -24.88 8.09 -21.23
N GLY A 92 -24.82 7.09 -22.11
CA GLY A 92 -25.88 6.84 -23.10
C GLY A 92 -26.19 8.06 -23.99
N GLY A 93 -25.19 8.90 -24.26
CA GLY A 93 -25.35 10.15 -25.02
C GLY A 93 -25.91 11.34 -24.22
N VAL A 94 -26.18 11.18 -22.92
CA VAL A 94 -26.69 12.24 -22.04
C VAL A 94 -25.57 12.75 -21.15
N GLU A 95 -25.30 14.06 -21.21
CA GLU A 95 -24.34 14.71 -20.34
C GLU A 95 -24.88 14.79 -18.89
N GLN A 96 -24.03 14.43 -17.93
CA GLN A 96 -24.31 14.44 -16.50
C GLN A 96 -23.94 15.80 -15.87
N GLY A 97 -24.17 15.94 -14.56
CA GLY A 97 -23.77 17.13 -13.81
C GLY A 97 -22.25 17.37 -13.76
N ASP A 98 -21.88 18.57 -13.33
CA ASP A 98 -20.48 18.91 -13.06
C ASP A 98 -19.88 18.02 -11.96
N SER A 99 -18.64 17.60 -12.15
CA SER A 99 -17.79 17.10 -11.07
C SER A 99 -17.49 18.19 -10.04
N VAL A 100 -16.81 17.80 -8.95
CA VAL A 100 -16.05 18.75 -8.13
C VAL A 100 -15.05 19.53 -8.99
N HIS A 101 -14.63 20.70 -8.47
CA HIS A 101 -13.61 21.52 -9.10
C HIS A 101 -12.24 20.83 -9.06
N ALA A 102 -11.48 20.99 -10.13
CA ALA A 102 -10.15 20.41 -10.24
C ALA A 102 -9.20 20.96 -9.16
N ILE A 103 -8.52 20.05 -8.47
CA ILE A 103 -7.42 20.38 -7.56
C ILE A 103 -6.26 20.95 -8.38
N GLN A 104 -5.73 22.09 -7.95
CA GLN A 104 -4.80 22.90 -8.75
C GLN A 104 -3.34 22.60 -8.38
N PHE A 105 -2.59 22.03 -9.31
CA PHE A 105 -1.15 21.73 -9.20
C PHE A 105 -0.36 22.79 -9.97
N ARG A 106 -0.46 24.04 -9.51
CA ARG A 106 0.00 25.26 -10.23
C ARG A 106 1.51 25.29 -10.46
N THR A 107 2.27 24.72 -9.53
CA THR A 107 3.73 24.64 -9.53
C THR A 107 4.20 23.21 -9.82
N GLY A 108 3.35 22.38 -10.43
CA GLY A 108 3.59 20.93 -10.64
C GLY A 108 3.34 20.08 -9.39
N TYR A 109 2.92 20.67 -8.28
CA TYR A 109 2.57 19.99 -7.04
C TYR A 109 1.49 20.74 -6.27
N LYS A 110 0.90 20.09 -5.27
CA LYS A 110 0.06 20.70 -4.25
C LYS A 110 0.62 20.41 -2.86
N ASP A 111 0.78 21.47 -2.07
CA ASP A 111 1.07 21.35 -0.64
C ASP A 111 -0.25 21.23 0.16
N VAL A 112 -0.28 20.26 1.06
CA VAL A 112 -1.29 20.05 2.11
C VAL A 112 -0.64 20.50 3.42
N PRO A 113 -1.02 21.68 3.95
CA PRO A 113 -0.43 22.21 5.17
C PRO A 113 -0.51 21.22 6.34
N LEU A 114 0.58 21.09 7.07
CA LEU A 114 0.72 20.30 8.29
C LEU A 114 0.96 21.20 9.50
N SER A 115 0.68 20.63 10.68
CA SER A 115 0.99 21.25 11.96
C SER A 115 1.82 20.28 12.81
N PRO A 116 3.16 20.31 12.70
CA PRO A 116 4.04 19.42 13.45
C PRO A 116 3.72 19.40 14.95
N PRO A 117 3.69 18.22 15.60
CA PRO A 117 3.66 18.14 17.05
C PRO A 117 4.90 18.78 17.66
N ALA A 118 4.76 19.35 18.85
CA ALA A 118 5.90 19.87 19.59
C ALA A 118 6.85 18.73 19.99
N GLY A 119 8.16 18.96 19.84
CA GLY A 119 9.18 18.08 20.40
C GLY A 119 9.14 18.03 21.93
N SER A 120 9.86 17.07 22.51
CA SER A 120 9.96 16.91 23.97
C SER A 120 11.28 16.23 24.35
N THR A 121 11.41 15.81 25.60
CA THR A 121 12.58 15.12 26.14
C THR A 121 12.16 13.81 26.81
N THR A 122 12.83 12.72 26.47
CA THR A 122 12.58 11.40 27.08
C THR A 122 13.12 11.33 28.52
N PRO A 123 12.72 10.32 29.33
CA PRO A 123 13.15 10.19 30.73
C PRO A 123 14.66 10.14 30.97
N ASP A 124 15.44 9.70 29.98
CA ASP A 124 16.90 9.67 29.97
C ASP A 124 17.55 10.99 29.53
N GLY A 125 16.76 12.06 29.33
CA GLY A 125 17.25 13.40 28.99
C GLY A 125 17.50 13.62 27.50
N VAL A 126 17.11 12.69 26.61
CA VAL A 126 17.29 12.85 25.17
C VAL A 126 16.15 13.68 24.58
N ALA A 127 16.48 14.85 24.03
CA ALA A 127 15.54 15.68 23.31
C ALA A 127 15.20 15.07 21.94
N TYR A 128 13.96 15.27 21.47
CA TYR A 128 13.51 14.85 20.16
C TYR A 128 12.53 15.86 19.56
N THR A 129 12.46 15.88 18.24
CA THR A 129 11.46 16.59 17.43
C THR A 129 10.66 15.58 16.62
N TYR A 130 9.75 16.03 15.77
CA TYR A 130 8.92 15.17 14.94
C TYR A 130 9.20 15.37 13.45
N GLU A 131 9.16 14.26 12.72
CA GLU A 131 9.19 14.19 11.26
C GLU A 131 7.87 13.59 10.78
N ALA A 132 7.25 14.20 9.78
CA ALA A 132 6.18 13.60 9.01
C ALA A 132 6.76 12.38 8.30
N ASN A 133 6.05 11.26 8.34
CA ASN A 133 6.60 9.96 7.97
C ASN A 133 5.59 9.19 7.11
N ASP A 134 5.41 7.88 7.33
CA ASP A 134 4.46 7.09 6.53
C ASP A 134 3.03 7.64 6.63
N ALA A 135 2.30 7.57 5.52
CA ALA A 135 0.90 7.93 5.41
C ALA A 135 0.08 6.78 4.83
N SER A 136 -1.23 6.87 5.01
CA SER A 136 -2.23 6.08 4.28
C SER A 136 -3.40 7.00 3.94
N VAL A 137 -4.37 6.49 3.19
CA VAL A 137 -5.52 7.26 2.70
C VAL A 137 -6.82 6.49 2.85
N GLY A 138 -7.89 7.26 2.99
CA GLY A 138 -9.28 6.81 2.96
C GLY A 138 -10.21 8.01 2.99
N ASP A 139 -11.43 7.85 2.51
CA ASP A 139 -12.48 8.87 2.66
C ASP A 139 -12.97 8.86 4.11
N LEU A 140 -12.50 9.79 4.95
CA LEU A 140 -12.77 9.73 6.39
C LEU A 140 -14.14 10.31 6.76
N ASP A 141 -14.80 11.04 5.85
CA ASP A 141 -16.04 11.77 6.13
C ASP A 141 -17.21 11.47 5.17
N GLY A 142 -16.95 10.68 4.13
CA GLY A 142 -17.92 10.11 3.21
C GLY A 142 -18.30 11.08 2.08
N ASP A 143 -17.43 12.03 1.72
CA ASP A 143 -17.68 13.00 0.66
C ASP A 143 -17.14 12.57 -0.73
N GLY A 144 -16.46 11.43 -0.79
CA GLY A 144 -15.85 10.82 -1.97
C GLY A 144 -14.42 11.31 -2.26
N ALA A 145 -13.90 12.28 -1.51
CA ALA A 145 -12.50 12.69 -1.58
C ALA A 145 -11.66 11.89 -0.57
N LEU A 146 -10.44 11.54 -0.95
CA LEU A 146 -9.52 10.87 -0.03
C LEU A 146 -8.87 11.88 0.92
N ASP A 147 -8.81 11.51 2.19
CA ASP A 147 -8.06 12.21 3.23
C ASP A 147 -6.78 11.44 3.58
N PHE A 148 -5.81 12.14 4.16
CA PHE A 148 -4.59 11.52 4.67
C PHE A 148 -4.73 11.13 6.13
N VAL A 149 -4.20 9.95 6.46
CA VAL A 149 -3.83 9.58 7.81
C VAL A 149 -2.30 9.55 7.88
N LEU A 150 -1.72 10.48 8.63
CA LEU A 150 -0.27 10.71 8.68
C LEU A 150 0.31 10.24 10.01
N LYS A 151 1.38 9.43 9.94
CA LYS A 151 2.24 9.12 11.08
C LYS A 151 3.30 10.20 11.25
N TRP A 152 3.41 10.74 12.47
CA TRP A 152 4.55 11.51 12.91
C TRP A 152 5.51 10.62 13.69
N GLN A 153 6.75 10.55 13.21
CA GLN A 153 7.82 9.81 13.85
C GLN A 153 8.69 10.76 14.67
N PRO A 154 8.98 10.47 15.95
CA PRO A 154 9.94 11.23 16.70
C PRO A 154 11.36 10.94 16.20
N THR A 155 12.24 11.94 16.17
CA THR A 155 13.63 11.81 15.65
C THR A 155 14.51 10.84 16.43
N ASN A 156 14.06 10.39 17.60
CA ASN A 156 14.71 9.35 18.39
C ASN A 156 14.01 7.98 18.30
N ALA A 157 13.19 7.72 17.28
CA ALA A 157 12.65 6.40 16.98
C ALA A 157 13.76 5.33 16.86
N LYS A 158 13.40 4.05 17.01
CA LYS A 158 14.35 2.95 17.14
C LYS A 158 13.96 1.77 16.25
N ASP A 159 14.96 1.12 15.67
CA ASP A 159 14.81 -0.27 15.27
C ASP A 159 14.69 -1.17 16.53
N ASN A 160 14.08 -2.34 16.39
CA ASN A 160 13.90 -3.32 17.45
C ASN A 160 15.20 -3.84 18.05
N SER A 161 16.31 -3.82 17.30
CA SER A 161 17.64 -4.18 17.81
C SER A 161 18.25 -3.11 18.74
N GLN A 162 17.73 -1.90 18.72
CA GLN A 162 18.32 -0.75 19.40
C GLN A 162 17.57 -0.43 20.69
N SER A 163 18.30 -0.33 21.80
CA SER A 163 17.76 0.19 23.06
C SER A 163 17.63 1.72 23.04
N GLY A 164 16.90 2.27 24.01
CA GLY A 164 16.67 3.69 24.21
C GLY A 164 15.19 4.02 24.29
N TYR A 165 14.85 5.06 25.05
CA TYR A 165 13.50 5.62 25.04
C TYR A 165 13.21 6.25 23.67
N THR A 166 11.93 6.29 23.31
CA THR A 166 11.44 7.02 22.14
C THR A 166 10.40 8.04 22.59
N GLY A 167 10.26 9.13 21.82
CA GLY A 167 9.05 9.94 21.87
C GLY A 167 7.81 9.13 21.50
N ASN A 168 6.63 9.67 21.74
CA ASN A 168 5.38 9.02 21.36
C ASN A 168 5.21 9.06 19.84
N THR A 169 4.61 8.02 19.26
CA THR A 169 4.09 8.07 17.89
C THR A 169 2.76 8.81 17.89
N ILE A 170 2.58 9.74 16.95
CA ILE A 170 1.36 10.53 16.79
C ILE A 170 0.75 10.25 15.42
N ILE A 171 -0.57 10.13 15.33
CA ILE A 171 -1.31 9.93 14.08
C ILE A 171 -2.30 11.09 13.89
N ASP A 172 -2.30 11.72 12.72
CA ASP A 172 -3.26 12.78 12.36
C ASP A 172 -4.18 12.33 11.22
N GLY A 173 -5.45 12.70 11.29
CA GLY A 173 -6.36 12.71 10.13
C GLY A 173 -6.40 14.12 9.51
N ILE A 174 -6.17 14.24 8.21
CA ILE A 174 -5.94 15.52 7.52
C ILE A 174 -6.61 15.52 6.16
N ARG A 175 -7.45 16.54 5.90
CA ARG A 175 -8.02 16.78 4.57
C ARG A 175 -7.01 17.34 3.58
N LEU A 176 -7.28 17.19 2.28
CA LEU A 176 -6.42 17.74 1.21
C LEU A 176 -6.25 19.28 1.24
N ASP A 177 -7.12 20.00 1.94
CA ASP A 177 -6.97 21.45 2.16
C ASP A 177 -6.04 21.82 3.33
N GLY A 178 -5.56 20.83 4.10
CA GLY A 178 -4.71 21.01 5.29
C GLY A 178 -5.49 21.07 6.60
N THR A 179 -6.81 20.93 6.59
CA THR A 179 -7.61 20.85 7.80
C THR A 179 -7.28 19.56 8.55
N ARG A 180 -6.62 19.68 9.71
CA ARG A 180 -6.44 18.57 10.64
C ARG A 180 -7.76 18.27 11.35
N LEU A 181 -8.35 17.12 11.04
CA LEU A 181 -9.58 16.62 11.65
C LEU A 181 -9.38 16.23 13.12
N TRP A 182 -8.30 15.51 13.41
CA TRP A 182 -7.99 14.99 14.74
C TRP A 182 -6.51 14.62 14.87
N ARG A 183 -6.10 14.31 16.11
CA ARG A 183 -4.78 13.80 16.47
C ARG A 183 -4.90 12.73 17.54
N VAL A 184 -4.38 11.54 17.26
CA VAL A 184 -4.23 10.43 18.22
C VAL A 184 -2.77 10.42 18.70
N ASP A 185 -2.58 10.42 20.02
CA ASP A 185 -1.27 10.20 20.64
C ASP A 185 -1.21 8.77 21.18
N LEU A 186 -0.37 7.90 20.59
CA LEU A 186 -0.30 6.50 21.03
C LEU A 186 0.31 6.32 22.42
N GLY A 187 0.90 7.38 22.97
CA GLY A 187 1.38 7.41 24.33
C GLY A 187 2.67 6.61 24.52
N ARG A 188 3.18 6.69 25.76
CA ARG A 188 4.50 6.16 26.14
C ARG A 188 4.64 4.63 26.05
N ASN A 189 3.51 3.92 26.04
CA ASN A 189 3.49 2.45 26.05
C ASN A 189 3.43 1.84 24.63
N ILE A 190 3.50 2.69 23.60
CA ILE A 190 3.79 2.28 22.23
C ILE A 190 5.14 2.88 21.85
N ARG A 191 6.11 2.02 21.56
CA ARG A 191 7.47 2.42 21.15
C ARG A 191 7.44 2.87 19.69
N SER A 192 8.25 3.88 19.36
CA SER A 192 8.28 4.47 18.01
C SER A 192 9.38 3.85 17.15
N GLY A 193 9.02 3.45 15.92
CA GLY A 193 9.91 2.89 14.91
C GLY A 193 9.13 2.13 13.85
N ALA A 194 9.81 1.75 12.76
CA ALA A 194 9.18 1.13 11.59
C ALA A 194 8.38 -0.14 11.92
N HIS A 195 8.84 -0.96 12.86
CA HIS A 195 8.26 -2.29 13.12
C HIS A 195 7.18 -2.32 14.20
N TYR A 196 6.81 -1.16 14.78
CA TYR A 196 5.84 -1.08 15.89
C TYR A 196 4.42 -0.78 15.41
N THR A 197 4.11 0.48 15.13
CA THR A 197 2.78 0.91 14.73
C THR A 197 2.57 0.67 13.24
N GLN A 198 1.74 -0.32 12.94
CA GLN A 198 1.20 -0.58 11.60
C GLN A 198 -0.27 -0.16 11.63
N PHE A 199 -0.61 0.95 10.98
CA PHE A 199 -1.97 1.49 10.99
C PHE A 199 -2.67 1.17 9.68
N GLN A 200 -3.94 0.79 9.75
CA GLN A 200 -4.74 0.46 8.57
C GLN A 200 -5.89 1.45 8.44
N VAL A 201 -6.09 1.98 7.23
CA VAL A 201 -7.12 2.98 6.91
C VAL A 201 -8.03 2.40 5.84
N TYR A 202 -9.27 2.12 6.24
CA TYR A 202 -10.22 1.42 5.38
C TYR A 202 -11.63 1.53 5.94
N ASP A 203 -12.65 1.53 5.08
CA ASP A 203 -14.06 1.40 5.48
C ASP A 203 -14.33 -0.07 5.81
N TYR A 204 -14.18 -0.44 7.08
CA TYR A 204 -14.34 -1.84 7.47
C TYR A 204 -15.82 -2.21 7.59
N ASP A 205 -16.67 -1.35 8.15
CA ASP A 205 -18.07 -1.70 8.39
C ASP A 205 -19.05 -1.35 7.26
N GLY A 206 -18.53 -0.81 6.16
CA GLY A 206 -19.24 -0.58 4.90
C GLY A 206 -20.23 0.57 4.98
N ASP A 207 -19.98 1.58 5.81
CA ASP A 207 -20.85 2.74 5.98
C ASP A 207 -20.52 3.92 5.03
N GLY A 208 -19.50 3.73 4.18
CA GLY A 208 -19.01 4.75 3.25
C GLY A 208 -17.94 5.66 3.83
N ARG A 209 -17.44 5.40 5.04
CA ARG A 209 -16.36 6.16 5.68
C ARG A 209 -15.26 5.22 6.15
N ALA A 210 -14.02 5.61 5.90
CA ALA A 210 -12.88 4.85 6.39
C ALA A 210 -12.73 4.98 7.91
N GLU A 211 -12.50 3.87 8.59
CA GLU A 211 -11.95 3.86 9.95
C GLU A 211 -10.42 3.82 9.92
N VAL A 212 -9.82 3.97 11.11
CA VAL A 212 -8.40 3.72 11.35
C VAL A 212 -8.24 2.64 12.41
N ALA A 213 -7.53 1.56 12.11
CA ALA A 213 -7.24 0.48 13.03
C ALA A 213 -5.73 0.39 13.34
N MET A 214 -5.38 0.27 14.62
CA MET A 214 -3.98 0.03 15.01
C MET A 214 -3.83 -0.53 16.43
N LYS A 215 -2.64 -1.07 16.72
CA LYS A 215 -2.23 -1.46 18.07
C LYS A 215 -2.13 -0.22 18.97
N THR A 216 -2.70 -0.32 20.16
CA THR A 216 -2.73 0.72 21.19
C THR A 216 -2.34 0.14 22.55
N ALA A 217 -2.19 0.99 23.56
CA ALA A 217 -1.82 0.58 24.91
C ALA A 217 -2.47 1.48 25.95
N ASP A 218 -2.27 1.16 27.22
CA ASP A 218 -2.60 2.06 28.31
C ASP A 218 -1.95 3.44 28.08
N GLY A 219 -2.73 4.51 28.17
CA GLY A 219 -2.25 5.88 27.99
C GLY A 219 -2.28 6.38 26.55
N SER A 220 -2.66 5.56 25.57
CA SER A 220 -3.01 6.07 24.24
C SER A 220 -4.21 7.03 24.37
N THR A 221 -4.16 8.18 23.71
CA THR A 221 -5.18 9.23 23.76
C THR A 221 -5.79 9.40 22.38
N ASP A 222 -7.10 9.22 22.27
CA ASP A 222 -7.83 9.30 21.00
C ASP A 222 -8.00 10.76 20.52
N GLY A 223 -8.56 10.93 19.32
CA GLY A 223 -8.79 12.23 18.68
C GLY A 223 -9.70 13.18 19.45
N THR A 224 -10.45 12.68 20.44
CA THR A 224 -11.32 13.47 21.33
C THR A 224 -10.67 13.81 22.67
N GLY A 225 -9.45 13.32 22.90
CA GLY A 225 -8.73 13.47 24.17
C GLY A 225 -9.04 12.40 25.21
N LYS A 226 -9.78 11.34 24.84
CA LYS A 226 -10.11 10.24 25.75
C LYS A 226 -8.94 9.26 25.80
N VAL A 227 -8.52 8.92 27.02
CA VAL A 227 -7.46 7.94 27.24
C VAL A 227 -8.01 6.51 27.19
N ILE A 228 -7.31 5.64 26.46
CA ILE A 228 -7.52 4.20 26.41
C ILE A 228 -6.76 3.55 27.58
N GLY A 229 -7.47 2.73 28.36
CA GLY A 229 -6.89 2.04 29.50
C GLY A 229 -6.44 2.99 30.62
N SER A 230 -5.28 2.70 31.23
CA SER A 230 -4.74 3.46 32.37
C SER A 230 -3.86 4.64 31.94
N SER A 231 -4.28 5.87 32.25
CA SER A 231 -3.50 7.08 31.94
C SER A 231 -2.18 7.19 32.70
N SER A 232 -2.03 6.49 33.83
CA SER A 232 -0.84 6.55 34.69
C SER A 232 0.12 5.38 34.49
N ALA A 233 -0.24 4.38 33.69
CA ALA A 233 0.61 3.21 33.49
C ALA A 233 1.87 3.56 32.69
N ASP A 234 3.00 3.04 33.14
CA ASP A 234 4.29 3.16 32.44
C ASP A 234 4.94 1.78 32.41
N HIS A 235 4.91 1.16 31.25
CA HIS A 235 5.40 -0.20 31.02
C HIS A 235 6.78 -0.21 30.33
N ARG A 236 7.37 0.98 30.15
CA ARG A 236 8.73 1.11 29.61
C ARG A 236 9.73 0.58 30.62
N ASN A 237 10.60 -0.32 30.20
CA ASN A 237 11.75 -0.73 31.00
C ASN A 237 12.88 0.31 30.92
N SER A 238 13.95 0.11 31.69
CA SER A 238 15.10 1.02 31.72
C SER A 238 15.85 1.17 30.39
N SER A 239 15.61 0.26 29.45
CA SER A 239 16.16 0.28 28.09
C SER A 239 15.16 0.84 27.07
N GLY A 240 14.02 1.38 27.51
CA GLY A 240 13.00 2.02 26.67
C GLY A 240 12.10 1.08 25.88
N TYR A 241 12.15 -0.24 26.13
CA TYR A 241 11.23 -1.21 25.53
C TYR A 241 9.95 -1.37 26.35
N VAL A 242 8.85 -1.78 25.70
CA VAL A 242 7.55 -2.03 26.35
C VAL A 242 7.18 -3.51 26.27
N LEU A 243 7.81 -4.30 27.14
CA LEU A 243 7.75 -5.76 27.11
C LEU A 243 6.80 -6.37 28.15
N SER A 244 5.97 -5.54 28.78
CA SER A 244 4.99 -5.92 29.79
C SER A 244 3.76 -5.03 29.70
N GLY A 245 2.77 -5.27 30.55
CA GLY A 245 1.49 -4.56 30.50
C GLY A 245 0.56 -5.04 29.40
N PRO A 246 -0.70 -4.59 29.43
CA PRO A 246 -1.69 -4.95 28.42
C PRO A 246 -1.33 -4.34 27.06
N GLU A 247 -1.81 -4.99 26.00
CA GLU A 247 -1.71 -4.52 24.62
C GLU A 247 -3.10 -4.59 24.01
N TYR A 248 -3.49 -3.55 23.28
CA TYR A 248 -4.83 -3.42 22.75
C TYR A 248 -4.80 -3.30 21.23
N LEU A 249 -5.91 -3.67 20.60
CA LEU A 249 -6.27 -3.29 19.24
C LEU A 249 -7.47 -2.37 19.32
N THR A 250 -7.38 -1.18 18.70
CA THR A 250 -8.46 -0.20 18.72
C THR A 250 -8.87 0.17 17.30
N MET A 251 -10.18 0.23 17.09
CA MET A 251 -10.79 0.87 15.91
C MET A 251 -11.12 2.32 16.25
N PHE A 252 -10.67 3.24 15.43
CA PHE A 252 -10.92 4.67 15.54
C PHE A 252 -11.83 5.15 14.42
N ASN A 253 -12.76 6.03 14.76
CA ASN A 253 -13.61 6.69 13.79
C ASN A 253 -12.78 7.61 12.88
N GLY A 254 -12.89 7.47 11.56
CA GLY A 254 -12.09 8.24 10.61
C GLY A 254 -12.30 9.75 10.68
N LEU A 255 -13.51 10.23 10.90
CA LEU A 255 -13.80 11.67 10.93
C LEU A 255 -13.31 12.36 12.22
N THR A 256 -13.31 11.64 13.35
CA THR A 256 -13.10 12.26 14.68
C THR A 256 -11.86 11.74 15.42
N GLY A 257 -11.29 10.64 14.97
CA GLY A 257 -10.24 9.91 15.68
C GLY A 257 -10.70 9.33 17.02
N ALA A 258 -12.02 9.29 17.31
CA ALA A 258 -12.56 8.74 18.55
C ALA A 258 -12.40 7.22 18.58
N ALA A 259 -12.00 6.65 19.71
CA ALA A 259 -11.96 5.20 19.87
C ALA A 259 -13.39 4.62 19.90
N MET A 260 -13.74 3.81 18.88
CA MET A 260 -15.06 3.19 18.73
C MET A 260 -15.15 1.86 19.47
N GLY A 261 -14.09 1.05 19.40
CA GLY A 261 -14.01 -0.25 20.06
C GLY A 261 -12.56 -0.62 20.33
N THR A 262 -12.32 -1.25 21.48
CA THR A 262 -10.99 -1.71 21.90
C THR A 262 -11.10 -3.13 22.42
N VAL A 263 -10.22 -4.01 21.94
CA VAL A 263 -10.06 -5.39 22.40
C VAL A 263 -8.60 -5.67 22.75
N ASP A 264 -8.33 -6.78 23.43
CA ASP A 264 -6.96 -7.25 23.62
C ASP A 264 -6.29 -7.52 22.27
N HIS A 265 -5.04 -7.06 22.12
CA HIS A 265 -4.29 -7.27 20.89
C HIS A 265 -4.01 -8.77 20.69
N VAL A 266 -4.48 -9.30 19.56
CA VAL A 266 -4.08 -10.61 19.06
C VAL A 266 -3.37 -10.39 17.72
N PRO A 267 -2.12 -10.87 17.56
CA PRO A 267 -1.41 -11.80 18.45
C PRO A 267 -0.90 -11.19 19.78
N ALA A 268 -1.13 -11.92 20.87
CA ALA A 268 -0.71 -11.50 22.22
C ALA A 268 0.80 -11.72 22.43
N ARG A 269 1.42 -10.91 23.31
CA ARG A 269 2.86 -11.00 23.61
C ARG A 269 3.30 -12.36 24.13
N GLY A 270 2.55 -12.91 25.09
CA GLY A 270 3.02 -14.07 25.86
C GLY A 270 4.37 -13.81 26.52
N THR A 271 5.22 -14.83 26.58
CA THR A 271 6.60 -14.69 27.05
C THR A 271 7.50 -14.19 25.92
N VAL A 272 8.25 -13.10 26.14
CA VAL A 272 9.16 -12.51 25.14
C VAL A 272 10.08 -13.57 24.50
N ALA A 273 10.68 -14.44 25.32
CA ALA A 273 11.55 -15.53 24.86
C ALA A 273 10.91 -16.52 23.87
N SER A 274 9.57 -16.65 23.85
CA SER A 274 8.88 -17.52 22.89
C SER A 274 9.04 -17.04 21.44
N TRP A 275 9.42 -15.78 21.24
CA TRP A 275 9.70 -15.20 19.93
C TRP A 275 11.17 -15.37 19.51
N GLY A 276 11.98 -16.10 20.26
CA GLY A 276 13.36 -16.44 19.85
C GLY A 276 14.45 -15.49 20.35
N ASP A 277 14.11 -14.46 21.12
CA ASP A 277 15.06 -13.71 21.94
C ASP A 277 14.41 -13.21 23.24
N SER A 278 15.22 -12.86 24.24
CA SER A 278 14.72 -12.43 25.56
C SER A 278 14.83 -10.92 25.78
N TYR A 279 15.31 -10.14 24.80
CA TYR A 279 15.56 -8.71 24.97
C TYR A 279 14.53 -7.82 24.31
N GLY A 280 13.66 -8.38 23.45
CA GLY A 280 12.48 -7.67 22.94
C GLY A 280 12.50 -7.37 21.45
N ASN A 281 13.38 -7.98 20.66
CA ASN A 281 13.44 -7.66 19.23
C ASN A 281 12.36 -8.39 18.44
N ARG A 282 12.42 -9.72 18.37
CA ARG A 282 11.52 -10.52 17.53
C ARG A 282 10.07 -10.47 17.96
N VAL A 283 9.82 -10.29 19.26
CA VAL A 283 8.48 -10.16 19.80
C VAL A 283 7.75 -8.94 19.25
N ASP A 284 8.42 -7.81 19.04
CA ASP A 284 7.77 -6.57 18.62
C ASP A 284 7.92 -6.31 17.12
N ARG A 285 7.98 -7.38 16.33
CA ARG A 285 7.94 -7.32 14.87
C ARG A 285 6.49 -7.44 14.41
N PHE A 286 5.84 -6.32 14.12
CA PHE A 286 4.44 -6.29 13.73
C PHE A 286 4.28 -6.01 12.24
N LEU A 287 3.28 -6.65 11.63
CA LEU A 287 2.75 -6.32 10.31
C LEU A 287 1.23 -6.14 10.42
N ALA A 288 0.63 -5.39 9.50
CA ALA A 288 -0.82 -5.29 9.38
C ALA A 288 -1.23 -5.21 7.90
N GLY A 289 -2.50 -5.51 7.64
CA GLY A 289 -3.06 -5.49 6.30
C GLY A 289 -4.58 -5.44 6.30
N THR A 290 -5.15 -5.32 5.11
CA THR A 290 -6.59 -5.42 4.86
C THR A 290 -6.81 -6.46 3.77
N ALA A 291 -7.79 -7.34 3.96
CA ALA A 291 -8.06 -8.45 3.04
C ALA A 291 -9.56 -8.76 2.93
N TYR A 292 -10.03 -9.09 1.73
CA TYR A 292 -11.40 -9.52 1.46
C TYR A 292 -11.53 -11.03 1.67
N LEU A 293 -11.47 -11.46 2.94
CA LEU A 293 -11.46 -12.88 3.32
C LEU A 293 -12.80 -13.60 3.08
N ASP A 294 -13.89 -12.86 2.82
CA ASP A 294 -15.16 -13.43 2.33
C ASP A 294 -15.40 -13.18 0.84
N GLY A 295 -14.43 -12.55 0.16
CA GLY A 295 -14.52 -12.15 -1.24
C GLY A 295 -15.44 -10.97 -1.51
N ALA A 296 -15.95 -10.29 -0.47
CA ALA A 296 -16.94 -9.22 -0.60
C ALA A 296 -16.66 -7.98 0.25
N ARG A 297 -16.21 -8.15 1.49
CA ARG A 297 -16.02 -7.06 2.46
C ARG A 297 -14.65 -7.14 3.14
N PRO A 298 -14.05 -6.00 3.50
CA PRO A 298 -12.72 -5.97 4.10
C PRO A 298 -12.71 -6.51 5.54
N SER A 299 -11.70 -7.34 5.82
CA SER A 299 -11.28 -7.78 7.15
C SER A 299 -9.92 -7.15 7.47
N LEU A 300 -9.68 -6.85 8.75
CA LEU A 300 -8.41 -6.37 9.26
C LEU A 300 -7.48 -7.54 9.58
N ILE A 301 -6.22 -7.43 9.17
CA ILE A 301 -5.15 -8.39 9.46
C ILE A 301 -4.16 -7.76 10.43
N MET A 302 -3.89 -8.43 11.56
CA MET A 302 -2.85 -8.06 12.51
C MET A 302 -1.88 -9.23 12.67
N ALA A 303 -0.59 -8.99 12.51
CA ALA A 303 0.44 -10.03 12.60
C ALA A 303 1.57 -9.64 13.56
N ARG A 304 2.22 -10.67 14.11
CA ARG A 304 3.35 -10.55 15.03
C ARG A 304 4.34 -11.67 14.78
N GLY A 305 5.61 -11.31 14.70
CA GLY A 305 6.73 -12.21 14.45
C GLY A 305 6.84 -12.66 12.99
N TYR A 306 8.08 -12.89 12.56
CA TYR A 306 8.39 -13.46 11.25
C TYR A 306 9.76 -14.15 11.19
N TYR A 307 10.72 -13.77 12.06
CA TYR A 307 12.02 -14.43 12.13
C TYR A 307 12.00 -15.84 12.73
N THR A 308 10.99 -16.16 13.53
CA THR A 308 10.83 -17.44 14.25
C THR A 308 9.33 -17.76 14.32
N ARG A 309 8.73 -17.73 15.52
CA ARG A 309 7.29 -17.81 15.70
C ARG A 309 6.61 -16.70 14.93
N THR A 310 5.57 -17.06 14.19
CA THR A 310 4.73 -16.14 13.41
C THR A 310 3.27 -16.38 13.76
N VAL A 311 2.55 -15.30 14.01
CA VAL A 311 1.11 -15.36 14.28
C VAL A 311 0.41 -14.29 13.46
N ILE A 312 -0.68 -14.66 12.79
CA ILE A 312 -1.52 -13.78 11.98
C ILE A 312 -2.96 -13.94 12.46
N ALA A 313 -3.63 -12.84 12.76
CA ALA A 313 -5.02 -12.83 13.21
C ALA A 313 -5.87 -11.94 12.30
N ALA A 314 -7.00 -12.48 11.88
CA ALA A 314 -8.00 -11.77 11.09
C ALA A 314 -9.18 -11.33 11.95
N TRP A 315 -9.67 -10.12 11.68
CA TRP A 315 -10.75 -9.49 12.41
C TRP A 315 -11.75 -8.85 11.45
N ASP A 316 -13.03 -9.02 11.75
CA ASP A 316 -14.10 -8.24 11.14
C ASP A 316 -14.50 -7.11 12.09
N TRP A 317 -14.77 -5.94 11.53
CA TRP A 317 -15.36 -4.82 12.25
C TRP A 317 -16.73 -4.53 11.64
N ARG A 318 -17.80 -4.83 12.40
CA ARG A 318 -19.18 -4.71 11.91
C ARG A 318 -20.08 -4.28 13.06
N GLY A 319 -20.99 -3.34 12.81
CA GLY A 319 -21.96 -2.91 13.81
C GLY A 319 -21.32 -2.39 15.11
N GLY A 320 -20.16 -1.74 15.00
CA GLY A 320 -19.42 -1.21 16.14
C GLY A 320 -18.68 -2.24 17.00
N ALA A 321 -18.43 -3.46 16.50
CA ALA A 321 -17.77 -4.53 17.25
C ALA A 321 -16.72 -5.29 16.44
N PHE A 322 -15.64 -5.67 17.12
CA PHE A 322 -14.65 -6.60 16.62
C PHE A 322 -15.14 -8.05 16.75
N THR A 323 -15.01 -8.82 15.67
CA THR A 323 -15.17 -10.28 15.67
C THR A 323 -13.90 -10.91 15.15
N ARG A 324 -13.23 -11.75 15.95
CA ARG A 324 -12.04 -12.47 15.48
C ARG A 324 -12.48 -13.61 14.55
N ARG A 325 -12.01 -13.58 13.32
CA ARG A 325 -12.36 -14.55 12.28
C ARG A 325 -11.55 -15.84 12.43
N TRP A 326 -10.23 -15.71 12.53
CA TRP A 326 -9.32 -16.82 12.75
C TRP A 326 -7.98 -16.35 13.33
N THR A 327 -7.12 -17.31 13.70
CA THR A 327 -5.73 -17.06 14.08
C THR A 327 -4.86 -18.19 13.54
N PHE A 328 -3.90 -17.83 12.70
CA PHE A 328 -2.82 -18.69 12.27
C PHE A 328 -1.65 -18.52 13.25
N ASP A 329 -1.13 -19.62 13.80
CA ASP A 329 0.04 -19.60 14.70
C ASP A 329 0.97 -20.76 14.32
N THR A 330 2.24 -20.45 14.06
CA THR A 330 3.25 -21.47 13.72
C THR A 330 3.52 -22.46 14.85
N ASP A 331 3.25 -22.08 16.10
CA ASP A 331 3.44 -22.94 17.27
C ASP A 331 2.19 -23.79 17.58
N SER A 332 1.09 -23.58 16.87
CA SER A 332 -0.10 -24.44 17.01
C SER A 332 0.21 -25.89 16.63
N SER A 333 -0.51 -26.84 17.20
CA SER A 333 -0.34 -28.27 16.90
C SER A 333 -0.57 -28.61 15.42
N THR A 334 -1.29 -27.75 14.69
CA THR A 334 -1.54 -27.92 13.25
C THR A 334 -0.41 -27.39 12.38
N ASN A 335 0.45 -26.48 12.86
CA ASN A 335 1.48 -25.82 12.05
C ASN A 335 2.92 -26.10 12.52
N SER A 336 3.09 -26.47 13.79
CA SER A 336 4.42 -26.72 14.37
C SER A 336 5.21 -27.77 13.59
N GLY A 337 6.46 -27.45 13.27
CA GLY A 337 7.37 -28.31 12.52
C GLY A 337 7.09 -28.41 11.01
N LYS A 338 6.12 -27.65 10.47
CA LYS A 338 5.83 -27.65 9.02
C LYS A 338 6.69 -26.67 8.21
N GLY A 339 7.44 -25.79 8.87
CA GLY A 339 8.36 -24.83 8.24
C GLY A 339 7.72 -23.52 7.82
N TYR A 340 6.69 -23.08 8.55
CA TYR A 340 6.07 -21.76 8.41
C TYR A 340 6.71 -20.71 9.35
N ASP A 341 7.46 -21.17 10.35
CA ASP A 341 8.32 -20.32 11.17
C ASP A 341 9.50 -19.76 10.36
N GLY A 342 9.88 -18.52 10.63
CA GLY A 342 11.03 -17.88 9.97
C GLY A 342 10.81 -17.41 8.53
N GLN A 343 9.57 -17.38 8.03
CA GLN A 343 9.28 -17.14 6.60
C GLN A 343 8.89 -15.70 6.25
N GLY A 344 8.36 -14.93 7.20
CA GLY A 344 7.81 -13.60 6.91
C GLY A 344 8.86 -12.56 6.54
N ASN A 345 8.45 -11.53 5.81
CA ASN A 345 9.27 -10.36 5.48
C ASN A 345 9.02 -9.20 6.44
N HIS A 346 9.71 -8.09 6.20
CA HIS A 346 9.33 -6.77 6.70
C HIS A 346 8.14 -6.14 5.94
N GLN A 347 7.26 -6.98 5.40
CA GLN A 347 6.05 -6.61 4.67
C GLN A 347 5.12 -7.84 4.59
N LEU A 348 3.91 -7.64 4.08
CA LEU A 348 3.05 -8.68 3.56
C LEU A 348 2.42 -8.22 2.23
N SER A 349 1.81 -9.13 1.50
CA SER A 349 0.92 -8.80 0.37
C SER A 349 -0.40 -9.56 0.54
N VAL A 350 -1.44 -9.03 -0.09
CA VAL A 350 -2.81 -9.54 -0.02
C VAL A 350 -3.32 -9.65 -1.44
N ALA A 351 -3.76 -10.85 -1.85
CA ALA A 351 -4.28 -11.11 -3.18
C ALA A 351 -5.09 -12.41 -3.20
N ASP A 352 -6.06 -12.51 -4.10
CA ASP A 352 -6.70 -13.76 -4.50
C ASP A 352 -5.72 -14.55 -5.38
N VAL A 353 -4.86 -15.36 -4.75
CA VAL A 353 -3.80 -16.10 -5.45
C VAL A 353 -4.32 -17.42 -5.98
N ASP A 354 -5.40 -17.96 -5.41
CA ASP A 354 -5.95 -19.27 -5.79
C ASP A 354 -7.22 -19.20 -6.67
N ALA A 355 -7.67 -17.98 -6.97
CA ALA A 355 -8.78 -17.63 -7.84
C ALA A 355 -10.14 -18.14 -7.34
N ASP A 356 -10.34 -18.21 -6.02
CA ASP A 356 -11.64 -18.53 -5.41
C ASP A 356 -12.51 -17.29 -5.12
N GLY A 357 -11.99 -16.09 -5.41
CA GLY A 357 -12.66 -14.81 -5.22
C GLY A 357 -12.35 -14.16 -3.87
N LYS A 358 -11.61 -14.80 -2.97
CA LYS A 358 -11.23 -14.30 -1.64
C LYS A 358 -9.73 -14.02 -1.59
N ASP A 359 -9.32 -13.22 -0.63
CA ASP A 359 -7.91 -12.85 -0.50
C ASP A 359 -7.15 -13.77 0.45
N GLU A 360 -5.96 -14.19 0.00
CA GLU A 360 -4.96 -14.85 0.81
C GLU A 360 -3.93 -13.83 1.33
N ILE A 361 -3.19 -14.22 2.36
CA ILE A 361 -2.09 -13.43 2.93
C ILE A 361 -0.77 -14.04 2.49
N VAL A 362 -0.09 -13.41 1.53
CA VAL A 362 1.29 -13.74 1.15
C VAL A 362 2.23 -13.05 2.14
N TYR A 363 2.95 -13.84 2.93
CA TYR A 363 3.69 -13.40 4.09
C TYR A 363 5.16 -13.79 3.93
N GLY A 364 5.85 -13.15 2.99
CA GLY A 364 7.20 -13.51 2.58
C GLY A 364 7.22 -14.92 1.97
N SER A 365 8.10 -15.78 2.46
CA SER A 365 8.30 -17.15 1.97
C SER A 365 7.18 -18.15 2.32
N MET A 366 5.99 -17.66 2.68
CA MET A 366 4.80 -18.49 2.93
C MET A 366 3.50 -17.74 2.59
N ALA A 367 2.41 -18.47 2.41
CA ALA A 367 1.07 -17.91 2.36
C ALA A 367 0.10 -18.60 3.33
N VAL A 368 -0.85 -17.81 3.82
CA VAL A 368 -1.98 -18.22 4.65
C VAL A 368 -3.27 -17.97 3.88
N ASP A 369 -4.12 -18.99 3.87
CA ASP A 369 -5.37 -19.05 3.13
C ASP A 369 -6.43 -18.06 3.69
N ASP A 370 -7.47 -17.74 2.92
CA ASP A 370 -8.59 -16.84 3.29
C ASP A 370 -9.22 -17.19 4.66
N ASN A 371 -9.22 -18.48 4.97
CA ASN A 371 -9.80 -19.10 6.14
C ASN A 371 -8.82 -19.29 7.32
N GLY A 372 -7.57 -18.83 7.17
CA GLY A 372 -6.54 -18.89 8.21
C GLY A 372 -5.76 -20.20 8.26
N ASN A 373 -6.02 -21.14 7.33
CA ASN A 373 -5.20 -22.33 7.17
C ASN A 373 -3.88 -22.01 6.46
N ALA A 374 -2.90 -22.87 6.66
CA ALA A 374 -1.64 -22.76 5.95
C ALA A 374 -1.84 -23.13 4.47
N LEU A 375 -1.44 -22.27 3.53
CA LEU A 375 -1.55 -22.54 2.09
C LEU A 375 -0.27 -23.19 1.56
N TRP A 376 0.87 -22.48 1.60
CA TRP A 376 2.18 -23.01 1.19
C TRP A 376 3.33 -22.32 1.93
N THR A 377 4.51 -22.95 1.91
CA THR A 377 5.78 -22.37 2.39
C THR A 377 6.92 -22.84 1.48
N THR A 378 7.77 -21.92 1.02
CA THR A 378 8.97 -22.24 0.21
C THR A 378 10.13 -22.70 1.09
N LYS A 379 10.11 -22.36 2.39
CA LYS A 379 11.20 -22.56 3.36
C LYS A 379 12.48 -21.80 2.99
N TYR A 380 12.36 -20.76 2.17
CA TYR A 380 13.47 -19.88 1.81
C TYR A 380 13.70 -18.78 2.85
N GLY A 381 12.74 -18.56 3.75
CA GLY A 381 12.95 -17.74 4.94
C GLY A 381 12.72 -16.24 4.72
N HIS A 382 13.20 -15.46 5.67
CA HIS A 382 13.02 -14.01 5.74
C HIS A 382 13.69 -13.24 4.59
N GLY A 383 13.10 -12.11 4.22
CA GLY A 383 13.70 -11.09 3.37
C GLY A 383 13.10 -9.69 3.54
N ASP A 384 13.64 -8.77 2.75
CA ASP A 384 13.40 -7.32 2.88
C ASP A 384 12.49 -6.73 1.79
N ALA A 385 12.23 -7.48 0.71
CA ALA A 385 11.38 -7.07 -0.40
C ALA A 385 10.68 -8.27 -1.05
N MET A 386 9.43 -8.06 -1.46
CA MET A 386 8.60 -9.02 -2.20
C MET A 386 7.59 -8.25 -3.08
N HIS A 387 7.25 -8.81 -4.25
CA HIS A 387 6.32 -8.24 -5.23
C HIS A 387 5.35 -9.35 -5.64
N VAL A 388 4.04 -9.13 -5.45
CA VAL A 388 2.99 -10.08 -5.80
C VAL A 388 2.06 -9.42 -6.80
N GLY A 389 1.88 -10.05 -7.96
CA GLY A 389 1.05 -9.53 -9.04
C GLY A 389 1.04 -10.48 -10.25
N ASP A 390 0.43 -10.05 -11.34
CA ASP A 390 0.51 -10.74 -12.63
C ASP A 390 1.84 -10.33 -13.30
N LEU A 391 2.93 -11.01 -12.92
CA LEU A 391 4.30 -10.66 -13.29
C LEU A 391 4.72 -11.38 -14.57
N ASP A 392 4.25 -12.62 -14.77
CA ASP A 392 4.33 -13.35 -16.03
C ASP A 392 2.95 -13.45 -16.70
N PRO A 393 2.52 -12.45 -17.50
CA PRO A 393 1.20 -12.47 -18.14
C PRO A 393 1.03 -13.59 -19.18
N SER A 394 2.08 -14.36 -19.48
CA SER A 394 1.98 -15.57 -20.30
C SER A 394 1.53 -16.80 -19.50
N ARG A 395 1.50 -16.69 -18.17
CA ARG A 395 1.06 -17.71 -17.23
C ARG A 395 -0.29 -17.31 -16.64
N SER A 396 -1.14 -18.29 -16.33
CA SER A 396 -2.37 -18.02 -15.58
C SER A 396 -2.11 -18.01 -14.08
N GLY A 397 -2.71 -17.05 -13.39
CA GLY A 397 -2.53 -16.83 -11.96
C GLY A 397 -1.47 -15.77 -11.68
N LEU A 398 -1.22 -15.51 -10.41
CA LEU A 398 -0.24 -14.51 -9.97
C LEU A 398 1.11 -15.17 -9.68
N GLU A 399 2.15 -14.33 -9.65
CA GLU A 399 3.50 -14.68 -9.23
C GLU A 399 3.92 -13.87 -8.00
N GLU A 400 4.87 -14.43 -7.27
CA GLU A 400 5.62 -13.74 -6.22
C GLU A 400 7.08 -13.68 -6.63
N PHE A 401 7.64 -12.48 -6.76
CA PHE A 401 9.08 -12.26 -6.79
C PHE A 401 9.57 -11.82 -5.41
N LYS A 402 10.68 -12.40 -4.92
CA LYS A 402 11.20 -12.10 -3.59
C LYS A 402 12.73 -12.21 -3.53
N VAL A 403 13.31 -11.48 -2.57
CA VAL A 403 14.72 -11.57 -2.17
C VAL A 403 14.86 -12.13 -0.75
N ASP A 404 16.00 -12.77 -0.44
CA ASP A 404 16.27 -13.41 0.85
C ASP A 404 17.46 -12.75 1.59
N GLU A 405 17.38 -12.66 2.93
CA GLU A 405 18.45 -12.12 3.79
C GLU A 405 19.46 -13.22 4.21
N ASP A 406 19.00 -14.47 4.32
CA ASP A 406 19.87 -15.60 4.69
C ASP A 406 20.78 -15.98 3.52
N GLY A 407 22.08 -15.74 3.66
CA GLY A 407 23.08 -16.03 2.63
C GLY A 407 23.25 -17.50 2.24
N SER A 408 22.51 -18.43 2.86
CA SER A 408 22.40 -19.83 2.44
C SER A 408 21.23 -20.10 1.48
N LYS A 409 20.39 -19.10 1.23
CA LYS A 409 19.16 -19.15 0.42
C LYS A 409 19.37 -18.44 -0.91
N PRO A 410 18.56 -18.72 -1.94
CA PRO A 410 18.64 -18.02 -3.21
C PRO A 410 18.59 -16.49 -3.01
N SER A 411 19.50 -15.72 -3.62
CA SER A 411 19.47 -14.26 -3.44
C SER A 411 18.16 -13.64 -3.93
N SER A 412 17.59 -14.18 -5.00
CA SER A 412 16.22 -13.88 -5.43
C SER A 412 15.57 -15.06 -6.13
N TRP A 413 14.24 -15.04 -6.17
CA TRP A 413 13.45 -16.09 -6.80
C TRP A 413 12.07 -15.58 -7.21
N MET A 414 11.45 -16.31 -8.13
CA MET A 414 10.05 -16.13 -8.46
C MET A 414 9.29 -17.44 -8.28
N ALA A 415 8.11 -17.38 -7.70
CA ALA A 415 7.22 -18.50 -7.48
C ALA A 415 5.82 -18.26 -8.05
N ASP A 416 5.12 -19.35 -8.35
CA ASP A 416 3.68 -19.35 -8.50
C ASP A 416 3.04 -18.98 -7.15
N ALA A 417 2.29 -17.87 -7.10
CA ALA A 417 1.75 -17.31 -5.86
C ALA A 417 0.66 -18.20 -5.23
N ARG A 418 0.02 -19.08 -6.02
CA ARG A 418 -0.99 -20.04 -5.54
C ARG A 418 -0.37 -21.20 -4.76
N THR A 419 0.79 -21.65 -5.19
CA THR A 419 1.35 -22.95 -4.77
C THR A 419 2.70 -22.85 -4.07
N GLY A 420 3.36 -21.69 -4.13
CA GLY A 420 4.74 -21.52 -3.68
C GLY A 420 5.75 -22.30 -4.52
N ARG A 421 5.35 -22.81 -5.70
CA ARG A 421 6.26 -23.53 -6.59
C ARG A 421 7.23 -22.54 -7.22
N ILE A 422 8.51 -22.70 -6.91
CA ILE A 422 9.59 -21.93 -7.53
C ILE A 422 9.59 -22.15 -9.05
N LEU A 423 9.46 -21.04 -9.79
CA LEU A 423 9.53 -20.98 -11.25
C LEU A 423 10.99 -20.83 -11.69
N TRP A 424 11.73 -19.95 -11.01
CA TRP A 424 13.17 -19.82 -11.14
C TRP A 424 13.77 -19.21 -9.85
N SER A 425 15.08 -19.39 -9.68
CA SER A 425 15.84 -18.79 -8.58
C SER A 425 17.27 -18.50 -9.00
N THR A 426 17.90 -17.52 -8.34
CA THR A 426 19.33 -17.26 -8.48
C THR A 426 20.13 -18.11 -7.49
N PRO A 427 21.46 -18.22 -7.65
CA PRO A 427 22.32 -18.76 -6.60
C PRO A 427 22.22 -17.94 -5.31
N ALA A 428 22.63 -18.55 -4.20
CA ALA A 428 22.83 -17.87 -2.93
C ALA A 428 24.08 -16.98 -2.98
N ASP A 429 23.97 -15.73 -2.53
CA ASP A 429 25.04 -14.74 -2.57
C ASP A 429 24.94 -13.71 -1.43
N GLY A 430 24.83 -14.19 -0.19
CA GLY A 430 24.71 -13.32 0.98
C GLY A 430 23.33 -12.68 1.14
N ASP A 431 23.27 -11.62 1.94
CA ASP A 431 22.05 -10.82 2.15
C ASP A 431 21.73 -10.00 0.89
N ASN A 432 20.54 -10.22 0.32
CA ASN A 432 20.00 -9.41 -0.76
C ASN A 432 18.88 -8.50 -0.26
N GLY A 433 19.24 -7.41 0.40
CA GLY A 433 18.29 -6.54 1.09
C GLY A 433 17.35 -5.68 0.21
N ARG A 434 17.36 -5.80 -1.14
CA ARG A 434 16.42 -5.14 -2.06
C ARG A 434 16.19 -5.95 -3.32
N GLY A 435 14.94 -5.96 -3.80
CA GLY A 435 14.60 -6.41 -5.15
C GLY A 435 13.29 -5.77 -5.60
N VAL A 436 13.12 -5.67 -6.90
CA VAL A 436 11.91 -5.13 -7.55
C VAL A 436 11.53 -6.01 -8.73
N CYS A 437 10.22 -6.13 -8.98
CA CYS A 437 9.69 -6.81 -10.16
C CYS A 437 8.49 -6.06 -10.75
N ASP A 438 8.65 -5.49 -11.95
CA ASP A 438 7.57 -4.90 -12.76
C ASP A 438 8.06 -4.67 -14.21
N ASP A 439 7.16 -4.39 -15.15
CA ASP A 439 7.52 -4.07 -16.54
C ASP A 439 8.08 -2.66 -16.61
N ILE A 440 9.40 -2.54 -16.67
CA ILE A 440 10.11 -1.26 -16.72
C ILE A 440 10.64 -0.95 -18.13
N TRP A 441 10.48 -1.90 -19.06
CA TRP A 441 11.10 -1.81 -20.38
C TRP A 441 10.30 -2.54 -21.44
N SER A 442 9.71 -1.76 -22.35
CA SER A 442 8.87 -2.26 -23.44
C SER A 442 9.60 -3.18 -24.45
N GLY A 443 10.93 -3.32 -24.37
CA GLY A 443 11.72 -4.23 -25.18
C GLY A 443 11.81 -5.66 -24.63
N SER A 444 11.26 -5.90 -23.45
CA SER A 444 11.06 -7.20 -22.81
C SER A 444 9.57 -7.40 -22.54
N ALA A 445 9.14 -8.65 -22.37
CA ALA A 445 7.73 -8.99 -22.22
C ALA A 445 7.45 -9.43 -20.78
N GLY A 446 6.41 -8.85 -20.18
CA GLY A 446 6.05 -9.07 -18.78
C GLY A 446 6.92 -8.26 -17.81
N ALA A 447 6.86 -8.59 -16.53
CA ALA A 447 7.62 -7.88 -15.51
C ALA A 447 9.09 -8.30 -15.48
N GLU A 448 9.98 -7.31 -15.48
CA GLU A 448 11.40 -7.52 -15.23
C GLU A 448 11.72 -7.58 -13.74
N SER A 449 12.62 -8.48 -13.34
CA SER A 449 13.14 -8.56 -11.97
C SER A 449 14.61 -8.15 -11.87
N TRP A 450 14.93 -7.32 -10.88
CA TRP A 450 16.31 -6.98 -10.51
C TRP A 450 16.47 -6.83 -9.00
N SER A 451 17.71 -6.87 -8.52
CA SER A 451 18.00 -6.77 -7.09
C SER A 451 19.40 -6.21 -6.80
N SER A 452 19.68 -5.93 -5.53
CA SER A 452 20.97 -5.39 -5.11
C SER A 452 22.12 -6.38 -5.34
N ALA A 453 21.93 -7.66 -4.99
CA ALA A 453 23.00 -8.66 -5.00
C ALA A 453 23.19 -9.38 -6.35
N VAL A 454 22.19 -9.37 -7.24
CA VAL A 454 22.26 -10.10 -8.53
C VAL A 454 22.55 -9.14 -9.67
N ASP A 455 23.40 -9.53 -10.61
CA ASP A 455 23.69 -8.76 -11.83
C ASP A 455 22.60 -8.91 -12.90
N GLY A 456 22.45 -7.84 -13.70
CA GLY A 456 21.50 -7.78 -14.80
C GLY A 456 20.04 -7.68 -14.39
N VAL A 457 19.19 -7.67 -15.40
CA VAL A 457 17.73 -7.63 -15.31
C VAL A 457 17.19 -8.90 -15.94
N ARG A 458 16.28 -9.58 -15.24
CA ARG A 458 15.68 -10.84 -15.70
C ARG A 458 14.25 -10.61 -16.17
N ASN A 459 13.85 -11.30 -17.22
CA ASN A 459 12.44 -11.38 -17.61
C ASN A 459 11.67 -12.35 -16.68
N PRO A 460 10.34 -12.51 -16.86
CA PRO A 460 9.56 -13.37 -15.98
C PRO A 460 9.98 -14.85 -16.00
N GLN A 461 10.61 -15.33 -17.08
CA GLN A 461 11.13 -16.70 -17.15
C GLN A 461 12.53 -16.87 -16.53
N GLY A 462 13.07 -15.81 -15.90
CA GLY A 462 14.34 -15.82 -15.20
C GLY A 462 15.55 -15.68 -16.13
N ALA A 463 15.37 -15.39 -17.42
CA ALA A 463 16.46 -15.15 -18.36
C ALA A 463 16.95 -13.71 -18.25
N VAL A 464 18.27 -13.50 -18.25
CA VAL A 464 18.84 -12.14 -18.27
C VAL A 464 18.57 -11.49 -19.63
N VAL A 465 17.88 -10.36 -19.64
CA VAL A 465 17.49 -9.61 -20.85
C VAL A 465 18.24 -8.28 -21.01
N ALA A 466 18.84 -7.77 -19.95
CA ALA A 466 19.74 -6.63 -20.00
C ALA A 466 20.85 -6.75 -18.94
N ASP A 467 22.07 -6.35 -19.28
CA ASP A 467 23.20 -6.34 -18.34
C ASP A 467 23.11 -5.16 -17.35
N ARG A 468 22.56 -4.02 -17.81
CA ARG A 468 22.42 -2.80 -17.02
C ARG A 468 21.23 -2.91 -16.06
N LYS A 469 21.50 -2.82 -14.77
CA LYS A 469 20.46 -2.65 -13.75
C LYS A 469 19.89 -1.22 -13.72
N PRO A 470 18.60 -1.07 -13.37
CA PRO A 470 18.06 0.19 -12.89
C PRO A 470 18.93 0.81 -11.79
N SER A 471 18.96 2.13 -11.70
CA SER A 471 19.74 2.83 -10.66
C SER A 471 19.20 2.66 -9.25
N SER A 472 17.94 2.25 -9.10
CA SER A 472 17.29 2.02 -7.81
C SER A 472 16.60 0.66 -7.74
N ALA A 473 16.46 0.14 -6.52
CA ALA A 473 15.63 -1.02 -6.17
C ALA A 473 14.84 -0.64 -4.91
N ASN A 474 13.72 0.06 -5.13
CA ASN A 474 12.88 0.60 -4.07
C ASN A 474 11.40 0.56 -4.48
N PHE A 475 10.82 1.70 -4.85
CA PHE A 475 9.44 1.81 -5.31
C PHE A 475 9.36 1.90 -6.83
N LEU A 476 8.12 1.82 -7.29
CA LEU A 476 7.71 1.99 -8.67
C LEU A 476 6.61 3.07 -8.74
N SER A 477 6.43 3.66 -9.91
CA SER A 477 5.34 4.61 -10.17
C SER A 477 4.96 4.56 -11.65
N TRP A 478 3.70 4.32 -11.99
CA TRP A 478 3.19 4.66 -13.32
C TRP A 478 3.04 6.17 -13.38
N TRP A 479 4.06 6.84 -13.91
CA TRP A 479 4.20 8.29 -13.89
C TRP A 479 3.99 8.91 -15.27
N ASP A 480 4.57 8.36 -16.33
CA ASP A 480 4.50 8.97 -17.65
C ASP A 480 3.25 8.59 -18.47
N GLY A 481 3.34 8.58 -19.79
CA GLY A 481 2.21 8.35 -20.69
C GLY A 481 2.07 6.90 -21.16
N ASP A 482 3.13 6.10 -21.07
CA ASP A 482 3.13 4.71 -21.51
C ASP A 482 2.74 3.75 -20.37
N THR A 483 2.71 2.44 -20.65
CA THR A 483 2.24 1.42 -19.69
C THR A 483 3.36 0.73 -18.93
N THR A 484 4.63 1.00 -19.27
CA THR A 484 5.75 0.53 -18.45
C THR A 484 5.88 1.43 -17.24
N ARG A 485 6.45 0.88 -16.16
CA ARG A 485 6.45 1.52 -14.85
C ARG A 485 7.79 2.18 -14.56
N GLU A 486 7.75 3.40 -14.02
CA GLU A 486 8.95 4.14 -13.66
C GLU A 486 9.49 3.71 -12.30
N LEU A 487 10.75 4.06 -12.07
CA LEU A 487 11.49 3.83 -10.83
C LEU A 487 11.25 5.01 -9.89
N LEU A 488 10.86 4.73 -8.65
CA LEU A 488 10.70 5.73 -7.59
C LEU A 488 11.67 5.44 -6.44
N ASP A 489 12.57 6.38 -6.17
CA ASP A 489 13.53 6.28 -5.06
C ASP A 489 13.95 7.66 -4.55
N GLY A 490 14.18 7.77 -3.23
CA GLY A 490 14.47 9.05 -2.60
C GLY A 490 13.36 10.08 -2.89
N THR A 491 13.74 11.17 -3.54
CA THR A 491 12.81 12.23 -3.95
C THR A 491 12.74 12.40 -5.47
N HIS A 492 12.84 11.30 -6.23
CA HIS A 492 12.80 11.36 -7.68
C HIS A 492 12.10 10.18 -8.35
N VAL A 493 11.63 10.42 -9.57
CA VAL A 493 11.09 9.41 -10.49
C VAL A 493 11.96 9.37 -11.74
N ASP A 494 12.39 8.16 -12.12
CA ASP A 494 13.26 7.90 -13.26
C ASP A 494 12.65 6.85 -14.20
N LYS A 495 12.74 7.09 -15.51
CA LYS A 495 12.39 6.11 -16.54
C LYS A 495 13.60 5.22 -16.83
N TYR A 496 13.42 3.91 -16.77
CA TYR A 496 14.50 2.99 -17.14
C TYR A 496 14.76 2.99 -18.65
N GLY A 497 16.03 2.90 -19.02
CA GLY A 497 16.46 2.62 -20.38
C GLY A 497 17.72 1.78 -20.39
N THR A 498 17.91 0.90 -21.37
CA THR A 498 19.04 -0.05 -21.37
C THR A 498 20.43 0.62 -21.39
N SER A 499 20.50 1.89 -21.81
CA SER A 499 21.75 2.68 -21.79
C SER A 499 21.89 3.58 -20.55
N ALA A 500 20.80 4.17 -20.08
CA ALA A 500 20.75 5.08 -18.94
C ALA A 500 19.31 5.29 -18.48
N ASP A 501 19.13 5.63 -17.20
CA ASP A 501 17.85 6.12 -16.71
C ASP A 501 17.65 7.59 -17.10
N THR A 502 16.40 7.99 -17.30
CA THR A 502 16.02 9.38 -17.60
C THR A 502 15.20 9.96 -16.45
N ARG A 503 15.69 11.05 -15.87
CA ARG A 503 14.98 11.78 -14.81
C ARG A 503 13.70 12.42 -15.32
N LEU A 504 12.56 12.03 -14.75
CA LEU A 504 11.25 12.62 -15.04
C LEU A 504 10.79 13.60 -13.96
N LEU A 505 11.06 13.32 -12.69
CA LEU A 505 10.70 14.18 -11.56
C LEU A 505 11.86 14.27 -10.57
N THR A 506 12.21 15.48 -10.14
CA THR A 506 13.01 15.69 -8.93
C THR A 506 12.20 16.55 -7.95
N GLY A 507 11.80 15.96 -6.84
CA GLY A 507 11.20 16.66 -5.71
C GLY A 507 12.22 17.59 -5.07
N THR A 508 11.93 18.89 -5.07
CA THR A 508 12.75 19.93 -4.44
C THR A 508 12.13 20.37 -3.13
N SER A 509 12.97 20.65 -2.12
CA SER A 509 12.52 21.06 -0.78
C SER A 509 11.54 20.07 -0.11
N VAL A 510 11.70 18.80 -0.43
CA VAL A 510 11.02 17.65 0.18
C VAL A 510 12.06 16.64 0.65
N HIS A 511 11.66 15.66 1.46
CA HIS A 511 12.52 14.55 1.85
C HIS A 511 11.81 13.21 1.70
N SER A 512 12.59 12.15 1.49
CA SER A 512 12.12 10.79 1.70
C SER A 512 12.19 10.42 3.18
N ASN A 513 11.55 9.30 3.53
CA ASN A 513 11.40 8.82 4.88
C ASN A 513 12.29 7.59 5.16
N ASN A 514 12.39 7.23 6.43
CA ASN A 514 12.90 5.92 6.87
C ASN A 514 14.39 5.67 6.54
N GLY A 515 15.20 6.72 6.55
CA GLY A 515 16.65 6.65 6.39
C GLY A 515 17.04 6.10 5.02
N THR A 516 17.80 4.99 5.00
CA THR A 516 18.23 4.37 3.74
C THR A 516 17.11 3.68 2.98
N LYS A 517 15.95 3.41 3.61
CA LYS A 517 14.76 2.91 2.90
C LYS A 517 14.22 3.95 1.93
N ALA A 518 14.38 5.24 2.23
CA ALA A 518 14.16 6.35 1.31
C ALA A 518 12.78 6.33 0.63
N THR A 519 11.74 6.00 1.39
CA THR A 519 10.37 5.82 0.89
C THR A 519 9.62 7.15 0.81
N PRO A 520 8.62 7.30 -0.07
CA PRO A 520 7.65 8.39 0.05
C PRO A 520 6.81 8.26 1.33
N SER A 521 6.04 9.29 1.68
CA SER A 521 4.98 9.12 2.69
C SER A 521 3.87 8.22 2.15
N LEU A 522 3.55 8.38 0.87
CA LEU A 522 2.63 7.54 0.11
C LEU A 522 2.95 7.66 -1.39
N SER A 523 2.75 6.60 -2.16
CA SER A 523 2.66 6.67 -3.61
C SER A 523 1.58 5.73 -4.15
N GLY A 524 0.77 6.25 -5.07
CA GLY A 524 -0.30 5.51 -5.76
C GLY A 524 -1.32 6.42 -6.44
N ASP A 525 -2.23 5.85 -7.22
CA ASP A 525 -3.41 6.53 -7.76
C ASP A 525 -4.30 6.98 -6.59
N ILE A 526 -4.25 8.27 -6.27
CA ILE A 526 -5.09 8.87 -5.24
C ILE A 526 -5.94 10.01 -5.81
N LEU A 527 -5.60 10.54 -6.99
CA LEU A 527 -6.26 11.61 -7.71
C LEU A 527 -6.07 11.40 -9.22
N GLY A 528 -6.77 12.17 -10.05
CA GLY A 528 -6.54 12.17 -11.49
C GLY A 528 -6.95 10.87 -12.16
N ASP A 529 -6.21 10.48 -13.21
CA ASP A 529 -6.42 9.23 -13.93
C ASP A 529 -5.67 8.07 -13.25
N TRP A 530 -5.44 6.96 -13.95
CA TRP A 530 -4.89 5.73 -13.38
C TRP A 530 -3.44 5.80 -12.90
N ARG A 531 -2.75 6.92 -13.16
CA ARG A 531 -1.33 7.10 -12.85
C ARG A 531 -1.14 7.53 -11.42
N GLU A 532 0.05 7.26 -10.91
CA GLU A 532 0.29 7.29 -9.48
C GLU A 532 0.84 8.66 -9.05
N GLU A 533 0.19 9.29 -8.08
CA GLU A 533 0.79 10.42 -7.37
C GLU A 533 1.95 9.95 -6.48
N VAL A 534 2.83 10.89 -6.17
CA VAL A 534 3.89 10.70 -5.17
C VAL A 534 3.79 11.78 -4.10
N VAL A 535 3.77 11.37 -2.84
CA VAL A 535 3.61 12.25 -1.67
C VAL A 535 4.87 12.22 -0.82
N TRP A 536 5.50 13.38 -0.66
CA TRP A 536 6.64 13.57 0.26
C TRP A 536 6.37 14.70 1.24
N PRO A 537 6.90 14.67 2.46
CA PRO A 537 6.86 15.83 3.32
C PRO A 537 7.85 16.89 2.82
N THR A 538 7.54 18.16 3.05
CA THR A 538 8.51 19.24 2.87
C THR A 538 9.68 19.06 3.84
N THR A 539 10.87 19.55 3.48
CA THR A 539 12.09 19.42 4.32
C THR A 539 11.92 19.92 5.75
N ASP A 540 11.04 20.90 5.98
CA ASP A 540 10.72 21.46 7.29
C ASP A 540 9.51 20.80 7.99
N ASN A 541 8.94 19.76 7.37
CA ASN A 541 7.77 19.01 7.83
C ASN A 541 6.49 19.85 7.97
N THR A 542 6.38 20.99 7.28
CA THR A 542 5.21 21.88 7.37
C THR A 542 4.13 21.61 6.32
N ALA A 543 4.37 20.73 5.36
CA ALA A 543 3.34 20.26 4.42
C ALA A 543 3.64 18.82 3.95
N LEU A 544 2.59 18.10 3.54
CA LEU A 544 2.72 16.99 2.57
C LEU A 544 2.62 17.59 1.17
N ARG A 545 3.60 17.32 0.32
CA ARG A 545 3.61 17.74 -1.07
C ARG A 545 3.20 16.58 -1.97
N ILE A 546 2.07 16.73 -2.64
CA ILE A 546 1.54 15.80 -3.63
C ILE A 546 2.05 16.22 -5.00
N TYR A 547 2.70 15.31 -5.70
CA TYR A 547 3.04 15.44 -7.11
C TYR A 547 2.09 14.58 -7.93
N SER A 548 1.51 15.16 -8.98
CA SER A 548 0.71 14.45 -10.00
C SER A 548 1.35 14.68 -11.37
N THR A 549 1.17 13.71 -12.27
CA THR A 549 1.91 13.67 -13.53
C THR A 549 1.53 14.80 -14.50
N PRO A 550 2.51 15.43 -15.18
CA PRO A 550 2.26 16.40 -16.25
C PRO A 550 2.22 15.77 -17.65
N TYR A 551 2.35 14.45 -17.78
CA TYR A 551 2.45 13.76 -19.07
C TYR A 551 1.06 13.38 -19.60
N GLU A 552 0.81 13.48 -20.90
CA GLU A 552 -0.42 12.93 -21.50
C GLU A 552 -0.29 11.41 -21.68
N THR A 553 -1.40 10.69 -21.50
CA THR A 553 -1.51 9.26 -21.85
C THR A 553 -2.69 9.02 -22.78
N GLY A 554 -2.50 8.11 -23.75
CA GLY A 554 -3.56 7.56 -24.59
C GLY A 554 -4.24 6.32 -23.99
N THR A 555 -3.85 5.91 -22.79
CA THR A 555 -4.36 4.73 -22.10
C THR A 555 -5.47 5.12 -21.13
N LYS A 556 -6.55 4.34 -21.11
CA LYS A 556 -7.67 4.49 -20.18
C LYS A 556 -7.77 3.23 -19.32
N ILE A 557 -7.47 3.37 -18.03
CA ILE A 557 -7.63 2.32 -17.02
C ILE A 557 -8.60 2.85 -15.96
N THR A 558 -9.43 1.97 -15.41
CA THR A 558 -10.21 2.28 -14.20
C THR A 558 -9.25 2.78 -13.13
N THR A 559 -9.68 3.71 -12.27
CA THR A 559 -8.88 4.06 -11.09
C THR A 559 -8.46 2.78 -10.36
N LEU A 560 -7.16 2.69 -10.02
CA LEU A 560 -6.58 1.51 -9.39
C LEU A 560 -7.10 1.34 -7.96
N LEU A 561 -7.68 2.38 -7.36
CA LEU A 561 -8.40 2.28 -6.08
C LEU A 561 -9.62 1.35 -6.13
N HIS A 562 -10.15 1.06 -7.33
CA HIS A 562 -11.24 0.10 -7.51
C HIS A 562 -10.75 -1.31 -7.88
N ASP A 563 -9.44 -1.53 -7.96
CA ASP A 563 -8.82 -2.85 -7.92
C ASP A 563 -8.49 -3.18 -6.46
N SER A 564 -9.12 -4.20 -5.88
CA SER A 564 -8.98 -4.48 -4.44
C SER A 564 -7.57 -4.90 -4.04
N THR A 565 -6.81 -5.56 -4.93
CA THR A 565 -5.42 -5.94 -4.67
C THR A 565 -4.54 -4.69 -4.55
N TYR A 566 -4.66 -3.77 -5.49
CA TYR A 566 -3.97 -2.48 -5.45
C TYR A 566 -4.41 -1.62 -4.25
N ARG A 567 -5.72 -1.52 -4.01
CA ARG A 567 -6.27 -0.68 -2.93
C ARG A 567 -5.88 -1.18 -1.54
N THR A 568 -5.86 -2.50 -1.33
CA THR A 568 -5.35 -3.07 -0.08
C THR A 568 -3.84 -2.91 0.03
N ALA A 569 -3.11 -2.90 -1.10
CA ALA A 569 -1.69 -2.55 -1.11
C ALA A 569 -1.39 -1.12 -0.67
N LEU A 570 -2.21 -0.15 -1.05
CA LEU A 570 -2.12 1.19 -0.48
C LEU A 570 -2.42 1.24 1.02
N ALA A 571 -3.32 0.37 1.51
CA ALA A 571 -3.61 0.28 2.94
C ALA A 571 -2.42 -0.29 3.73
N TRP A 572 -1.73 -1.32 3.21
CA TRP A 572 -0.56 -1.90 3.87
C TRP A 572 0.76 -1.21 3.52
N GLN A 573 0.81 -0.22 2.62
CA GLN A 573 2.05 0.45 2.20
C GLN A 573 2.87 1.03 3.38
N ASN A 574 2.22 1.47 4.47
CA ASN A 574 2.91 1.98 5.66
C ASN A 574 3.54 0.89 6.56
N THR A 575 3.30 -0.38 6.23
CA THR A 575 3.63 -1.51 7.09
C THR A 575 5.12 -1.81 7.04
N ALA A 576 5.79 -1.64 8.18
CA ALA A 576 7.21 -1.95 8.40
C ALA A 576 8.17 -1.36 7.34
N TYR A 577 8.66 -2.16 6.39
CA TYR A 577 9.42 -1.64 5.25
C TYR A 577 8.49 -1.53 4.06
N ASN A 578 8.07 -0.30 3.78
CA ASN A 578 7.10 0.03 2.73
C ASN A 578 7.49 -0.60 1.39
N GLN A 579 6.51 -1.02 0.60
CA GLN A 579 6.71 -1.59 -0.74
C GLN A 579 5.68 -1.02 -1.72
N PRO A 580 6.01 -1.00 -3.02
CA PRO A 580 5.10 -0.47 -4.04
C PRO A 580 3.83 -1.34 -4.16
N PRO A 581 2.68 -0.71 -4.49
CA PRO A 581 1.44 -1.44 -4.70
C PRO A 581 1.43 -2.13 -6.07
N HIS A 582 0.76 -3.29 -6.17
CA HIS A 582 0.52 -4.01 -7.43
C HIS A 582 -0.98 -4.30 -7.59
N PRO A 583 -1.53 -4.15 -8.81
CA PRO A 583 -2.90 -4.53 -9.11
C PRO A 583 -3.06 -6.03 -9.35
N SER A 584 -4.31 -6.49 -9.40
CA SER A 584 -4.66 -7.90 -9.68
C SER A 584 -4.39 -8.36 -11.12
N PHE A 585 -3.98 -7.45 -12.01
CA PHE A 585 -3.81 -7.70 -13.44
C PHE A 585 -2.56 -6.99 -13.97
N PHE A 586 -1.97 -7.51 -15.06
CA PHE A 586 -0.78 -6.92 -15.66
C PHE A 586 -1.07 -5.54 -16.28
N ILE A 587 -0.27 -4.53 -15.92
CA ILE A 587 -0.17 -3.24 -16.60
C ILE A 587 1.25 -3.11 -17.12
N GLY A 588 1.39 -3.12 -18.45
CA GLY A 588 2.68 -3.12 -19.10
C GLY A 588 2.59 -3.06 -20.61
N SER A 589 3.73 -3.12 -21.28
CA SER A 589 3.88 -3.20 -22.72
C SER A 589 3.13 -4.42 -23.27
N GLY A 590 2.26 -4.18 -24.26
CA GLY A 590 1.49 -5.25 -24.89
C GLY A 590 0.40 -5.86 -24.00
N MET A 591 0.05 -5.21 -22.88
CA MET A 591 -1.05 -5.65 -22.02
C MET A 591 -2.37 -5.84 -22.80
N ALA A 592 -3.19 -6.77 -22.32
CA ALA A 592 -4.57 -6.88 -22.76
C ALA A 592 -5.38 -5.65 -22.30
N THR A 593 -6.62 -5.51 -22.79
CA THR A 593 -7.55 -4.53 -22.23
C THR A 593 -7.71 -4.80 -20.72
N PRO A 594 -7.48 -3.81 -19.84
CA PRO A 594 -7.63 -4.00 -18.40
C PRO A 594 -9.03 -4.53 -18.06
N PRO A 595 -9.15 -5.47 -17.11
CA PRO A 595 -10.45 -5.91 -16.64
C PRO A 595 -11.22 -4.75 -16.00
N ARG A 596 -12.55 -4.79 -16.11
CA ARG A 596 -13.45 -3.86 -15.43
C ARG A 596 -13.89 -4.49 -14.11
N PRO A 597 -13.48 -3.96 -12.95
CA PRO A 597 -13.80 -4.57 -11.68
C PRO A 597 -15.31 -4.45 -11.40
N THR A 598 -15.91 -5.51 -10.89
CA THR A 598 -17.29 -5.49 -10.40
C THR A 598 -17.28 -5.12 -8.93
N VAL A 599 -17.74 -3.90 -8.62
CA VAL A 599 -17.69 -3.36 -7.25
C VAL A 599 -19.09 -3.03 -6.72
N SER A 600 -19.22 -3.01 -5.40
CA SER A 600 -20.34 -2.44 -4.67
C SER A 600 -19.85 -1.23 -3.88
N VAL A 601 -20.50 -0.08 -4.05
CA VAL A 601 -20.21 1.11 -3.23
C VAL A 601 -21.32 1.29 -2.18
N PRO A 602 -21.00 1.70 -0.94
CA PRO A 602 -21.98 1.95 0.13
C PRO A 602 -23.05 2.99 -0.19
#